data_AF-A0A9E3EEC7-F1
#
_entry.id   AF-A0A9E3EEC7-F1
#
_cell.length_a   1.000
_cell.length_b   1.000
_cell.length_c   1.000
_cell.angle_alpha   90.00
_cell.angle_beta   90.00
_cell.angle_gamma   90.00
#
_symmetry.space_group_name_H-M   'P 1'
#
loop_
_entity.id
_entity.type
_entity.pdbx_description
1 polymer ?
#
loop_
_entity_poly.entity_id
_entity_poly.type
_entity_poly.pdbx_seq_one_letter_code
_entity_poly.pdbx_strand_id
1 'polypeptide(L)'
;MRSFPETAAYDSIWHLLDFDGDATNDDVLVMQVAYLEVAVTGARPAYTCLVTHDPCMKYWATAMDEQFPGRIHLVMRSVEQAGEWLEQIRGRLQAPTAA
;
A
#
# COMPACT_ATOMS: atom_id res chain seq x y z
N MET A 1 20.50 -14.54 4.55
CA MET A 1 20.58 -13.07 4.53
C MET A 1 19.18 -12.56 4.23
N ARG A 2 18.44 -12.10 5.26
CA ARG A 2 17.09 -11.56 5.09
C ARG A 2 17.24 -10.05 4.93
N SER A 3 16.88 -9.51 3.78
CA SER A 3 16.81 -8.07 3.55
C SER A 3 15.52 -7.56 4.18
N PHE A 4 15.63 -6.72 5.21
CA PHE A 4 14.49 -6.04 5.82
C PHE A 4 14.09 -4.85 4.93
N PRO A 5 12.80 -4.62 4.63
CA PRO A 5 12.38 -3.41 3.94
C PRO A 5 12.53 -2.23 4.92
N GLU A 6 13.55 -1.41 4.74
CA GLU A 6 13.88 -0.28 5.63
C GLU A 6 12.87 0.89 5.59
N THR A 7 11.75 0.81 4.87
CA THR A 7 11.04 2.03 4.43
C THR A 7 9.52 1.90 4.24
N ALA A 8 8.73 1.72 5.30
CA ALA A 8 7.24 1.84 5.21
C ALA A 8 6.71 3.30 5.34
N ALA A 9 7.59 4.32 5.27
CA ALA A 9 7.21 5.74 5.16
C ALA A 9 6.83 6.16 3.74
N TYR A 10 6.92 5.25 2.76
CA TYR A 10 6.74 5.55 1.34
C TYR A 10 5.47 4.92 0.79
N ASP A 11 5.02 5.49 -0.31
CA ASP A 11 4.00 4.88 -1.14
C ASP A 11 4.58 3.61 -1.80
N SER A 12 3.80 2.53 -1.84
CA SER A 12 4.24 1.23 -2.35
C SER A 12 3.30 0.67 -3.43
N ILE A 13 3.86 -0.11 -4.35
CA ILE A 13 3.11 -0.92 -5.32
C ILE A 13 3.41 -2.38 -5.06
N TRP A 14 2.36 -3.17 -4.91
CA TRP A 14 2.41 -4.60 -4.62
C TRP A 14 1.88 -5.35 -5.82
N HIS A 15 2.77 -6.08 -6.49
CA HIS A 15 2.44 -6.82 -7.70
C HIS A 15 1.95 -8.23 -7.34
N LEU A 16 0.64 -8.46 -7.48
CA LEU A 16 -0.05 -9.69 -7.10
C LEU A 16 -0.73 -10.35 -8.31
N LEU A 17 -0.30 -10.06 -9.54
CA LEU A 17 -0.89 -10.64 -10.76
C LEU A 17 -0.59 -12.14 -10.89
N ASP A 18 0.60 -12.56 -10.45
CA ASP A 18 1.05 -13.95 -10.49
C ASP A 18 0.80 -14.69 -9.16
N PHE A 19 0.08 -14.05 -8.23
CA PHE A 19 -0.25 -14.64 -6.93
C PHE A 19 -1.41 -15.62 -7.10
N ASP A 20 -1.15 -16.91 -6.87
CA ASP A 20 -2.02 -18.03 -7.26
C ASP A 20 -2.82 -18.67 -6.11
N GLY A 21 -2.74 -18.14 -4.88
CA GLY A 21 -3.38 -18.74 -3.71
C GLY A 21 -3.55 -17.81 -2.52
N ASP A 22 -4.40 -18.23 -1.58
CA ASP A 22 -4.89 -17.43 -0.45
C ASP A 22 -3.78 -16.77 0.39
N ALA A 23 -3.99 -15.50 0.76
CA ALA A 23 -3.19 -14.86 1.79
C ALA A 23 -3.33 -15.68 3.09
N THR A 24 -2.21 -16.21 3.59
CA THR A 24 -2.21 -16.99 4.81
C THR A 24 -2.24 -16.08 6.03
N ASN A 25 -2.63 -16.62 7.19
CA ASN A 25 -2.53 -15.87 8.45
C ASN A 25 -1.07 -15.47 8.76
N ASP A 26 -0.09 -16.26 8.32
CA ASP A 26 1.32 -15.94 8.50
C ASP A 26 1.73 -14.73 7.64
N ASP A 27 1.18 -14.62 6.42
CA ASP A 27 1.39 -13.44 5.57
C ASP A 27 0.82 -12.18 6.23
N VAL A 28 -0.37 -12.29 6.84
CA VAL A 28 -1.00 -11.20 7.61
C VAL A 28 -0.15 -10.80 8.81
N LEU A 29 0.41 -11.75 9.56
CA LEU A 29 1.25 -11.47 10.72
C LEU A 29 2.60 -10.84 10.33
N VAL A 30 3.23 -11.33 9.26
CA VAL A 30 4.47 -10.74 8.72
C VAL A 30 4.23 -9.30 8.27
N MET A 31 3.12 -9.06 7.58
CA MET A 31 2.72 -7.71 7.18
C MET A 31 2.40 -6.83 8.39
N GLN A 32 1.65 -7.33 9.36
CA GLN A 32 1.29 -6.60 10.56
C GLN A 32 2.54 -6.18 11.35
N VAL A 33 3.52 -7.06 11.50
CA VAL A 33 4.81 -6.72 12.13
C VAL A 33 5.56 -5.66 11.31
N ALA A 34 5.67 -5.85 9.99
CA ALA A 34 6.33 -4.89 9.10
C ALA A 34 5.68 -3.48 9.12
N TYR A 35 4.37 -3.41 9.33
CA TYR A 35 3.64 -2.14 9.43
C TYR A 35 3.62 -1.56 10.85
N LEU A 36 3.58 -2.38 11.92
CA LEU A 36 3.61 -1.91 13.31
C LEU A 36 4.98 -1.37 13.73
N GLU A 37 6.06 -1.91 13.17
CA GLU A 37 7.43 -1.42 13.40
C GLU A 37 7.70 -0.07 12.71
N VAL A 38 6.76 0.42 11.89
CA VAL A 38 6.92 1.67 11.15
C VAL A 38 5.82 2.66 11.52
N ALA A 39 6.19 3.63 12.34
CA ALA A 39 5.33 4.77 12.64
C ALA A 39 5.06 5.61 11.38
N VAL A 40 3.79 5.93 11.10
CA VAL A 40 3.42 6.96 10.12
C VAL A 40 3.84 8.30 10.71
N THR A 41 5.00 8.80 10.29
CA THR A 41 5.58 10.07 10.77
C THR A 41 5.18 11.27 9.92
N GLY A 42 4.30 11.09 8.91
CA GLY A 42 4.00 12.10 7.90
C GLY A 42 2.71 12.88 8.12
N ALA A 43 2.67 14.11 7.60
CA ALA A 43 1.48 14.97 7.52
C ALA A 43 0.39 14.49 6.52
N ARG A 44 0.60 13.33 5.90
CA ARG A 44 -0.29 12.71 4.92
C ARG A 44 -0.31 11.19 5.08
N PRO A 45 -1.37 10.50 4.64
CA PRO A 45 -1.35 9.05 4.58
C PRO A 45 -0.29 8.54 3.59
N ALA A 46 0.27 7.38 3.88
CA ALA A 46 1.04 6.59 2.92
C ALA A 46 0.09 5.72 2.08
N TYR A 47 0.42 5.47 0.81
CA TYR A 47 -0.44 4.67 -0.07
C TYR A 47 0.16 3.29 -0.37
N THR A 48 -0.67 2.27 -0.48
CA THR A 48 -0.29 0.95 -1.00
C THR A 48 -1.21 0.56 -2.14
N CYS A 49 -0.66 0.38 -3.35
CA CYS A 49 -1.40 -0.04 -4.53
C CYS A 49 -1.25 -1.55 -4.72
N LEU A 50 -2.30 -2.31 -4.49
CA LEU A 50 -2.41 -3.75 -4.71
C LEU A 50 -2.80 -4.00 -6.17
N VAL A 51 -1.87 -4.47 -6.98
CA VAL A 51 -2.10 -4.76 -8.40
C VAL A 51 -2.52 -6.21 -8.55
N THR A 52 -3.81 -6.45 -8.81
CA THR A 52 -4.36 -7.81 -8.91
C THR A 52 -5.54 -7.91 -9.88
N HIS A 53 -5.78 -9.12 -10.39
CA HIS A 53 -7.02 -9.47 -11.09
C HIS A 53 -8.15 -9.89 -10.15
N ASP A 54 -7.87 -10.20 -8.89
CA ASP A 54 -8.88 -10.63 -7.92
C ASP A 54 -9.87 -9.49 -7.59
N PRO A 55 -11.17 -9.63 -7.93
CA PRO A 55 -12.19 -8.62 -7.59
C PRO A 55 -12.51 -8.56 -6.08
N CYS A 56 -12.16 -9.60 -5.31
CA CYS A 56 -12.39 -9.68 -3.87
C CYS A 56 -11.31 -8.94 -3.05
N MET A 57 -10.16 -8.65 -3.65
CA MET A 57 -9.05 -7.96 -2.98
C MET A 57 -9.43 -6.59 -2.38
N LYS A 58 -10.49 -5.97 -2.89
CA LYS A 58 -11.03 -4.72 -2.33
C LYS A 58 -11.49 -4.87 -0.87
N TYR A 59 -12.03 -6.04 -0.49
CA TYR A 59 -12.48 -6.27 0.89
C TYR A 59 -11.28 -6.40 1.83
N TRP A 60 -10.22 -7.03 1.35
CA TRP A 60 -8.96 -7.10 2.08
C TRP A 60 -8.32 -5.72 2.22
N ALA A 61 -8.27 -4.91 1.14
CA ALA A 61 -7.80 -3.54 1.21
C ALA A 61 -8.54 -2.70 2.27
N THR A 62 -9.87 -2.82 2.35
CA THR A 62 -10.66 -2.14 3.41
C THR A 62 -10.31 -2.63 4.80
N ALA A 63 -10.16 -3.95 5.01
CA ALA A 63 -9.76 -4.49 6.31
C ALA A 63 -8.36 -4.00 6.72
N MET A 64 -7.45 -3.86 5.74
CA MET A 64 -6.11 -3.32 5.95
C MET A 64 -6.13 -1.83 6.34
N ASP A 65 -7.00 -1.01 5.75
CA ASP A 65 -7.14 0.41 6.13
C ASP A 65 -7.55 0.57 7.61
N GLU A 66 -8.41 -0.31 8.13
CA GLU A 66 -8.82 -0.29 9.54
C GLU A 66 -7.69 -0.73 10.49
N GLN A 67 -6.84 -1.66 10.05
CA GLN A 67 -5.75 -2.21 10.85
C GLN A 67 -4.50 -1.32 10.87
N PHE A 68 -4.30 -0.47 9.84
CA PHE A 68 -3.09 0.33 9.68
C PHE A 68 -3.43 1.83 9.57
N PRO A 69 -3.67 2.50 10.72
CA PRO A 69 -3.94 3.94 10.76
C PRO A 69 -2.83 4.75 10.07
N GLY A 70 -3.23 5.67 9.18
CA GLY A 70 -2.30 6.50 8.41
C GLY A 70 -1.80 5.87 7.10
N ARG A 71 -2.37 4.72 6.70
CA ARG A 71 -2.17 4.14 5.37
C ARG A 71 -3.50 3.96 4.65
N ILE A 72 -3.47 4.07 3.32
CA ILE A 72 -4.61 3.82 2.44
C ILE A 72 -4.21 2.76 1.40
N HIS A 73 -5.01 1.72 1.27
CA HIS A 73 -4.82 0.63 0.33
C HIS A 73 -5.76 0.77 -0.86
N LEU A 74 -5.22 0.60 -2.07
CA LEU A 74 -5.95 0.78 -3.33
C LEU A 74 -5.76 -0.46 -4.19
N VAL A 75 -6.83 -0.96 -4.78
CA VAL A 75 -6.77 -2.08 -5.73
C VAL A 75 -6.72 -1.53 -7.15
N MET A 76 -5.73 -1.97 -7.92
CA MET A 76 -5.48 -1.54 -9.29
C MET A 76 -5.30 -2.73 -10.23
N ARG A 77 -5.44 -2.50 -11.53
CA ARG A 77 -5.38 -3.57 -12.54
C ARG A 77 -4.02 -3.72 -13.20
N SER A 78 -3.15 -2.72 -13.11
CA SER A 78 -1.77 -2.79 -13.63
C SER A 78 -0.79 -1.96 -12.80
N VAL A 79 0.49 -2.27 -12.95
CA VAL A 79 1.59 -1.54 -12.29
C VAL A 79 1.73 -0.13 -12.85
N GLU A 80 1.52 0.03 -14.16
CA GLU A 80 1.57 1.33 -14.83
C GLU A 80 0.50 2.27 -14.27
N GLN A 81 -0.75 1.79 -14.13
CA GLN A 81 -1.84 2.55 -13.53
C GLN A 81 -1.50 2.98 -12.10
N ALA A 82 -0.90 2.09 -11.31
CA ALA A 82 -0.46 2.38 -9.95
C ALA A 82 0.65 3.43 -9.90
N GLY A 83 1.63 3.33 -10.79
CA GLY A 83 2.70 4.33 -10.92
C GLY A 83 2.15 5.72 -11.28
N GLU A 84 1.31 5.80 -12.32
CA GLU A 84 0.70 7.06 -12.76
C GLU A 84 -0.13 7.70 -11.66
N TRP A 85 -0.92 6.91 -10.93
CA TRP A 85 -1.74 7.41 -9.83
C TRP A 85 -0.90 7.96 -8.68
N LEU A 86 0.17 7.24 -8.29
CA LEU A 86 1.06 7.67 -7.21
C LEU A 86 1.78 8.98 -7.56
N GLU A 87 2.25 9.13 -8.80
CA GLU A 87 2.88 10.37 -9.25
C GLU A 87 1.89 11.55 -9.29
N GLN A 88 0.65 11.33 -9.72
CA GLN A 88 -0.39 12.37 -9.65
C GLN A 88 -0.67 12.83 -8.22
N ILE A 89 -0.74 11.89 -7.28
CA ILE A 89 -1.00 12.21 -5.87
C ILE A 89 0.19 12.95 -5.26
N ARG A 90 1.42 12.52 -5.53
CA ARG A 90 2.62 13.25 -5.11
C ARG A 90 2.64 14.67 -5.67
N GLY A 91 2.32 14.84 -6.96
CA GLY A 91 2.22 16.15 -7.60
C GLY A 91 1.15 17.07 -6.97
N ARG A 92 -0.01 16.52 -6.61
CA ARG A 92 -1.08 17.27 -5.91
C ARG A 92 -0.68 17.68 -4.50
N LEU A 93 0.07 16.84 -3.80
CA LEU A 93 0.50 17.08 -2.42
C LEU A 93 1.71 18.02 -2.33
N GLN A 94 2.51 18.14 -3.41
CA GLN A 94 3.63 19.06 -3.52
C GLN A 94 3.25 20.42 -4.13
N ALA A 95 2.10 20.51 -4.80
CA ALA A 95 1.59 21.78 -5.29
C ALA A 95 1.33 22.71 -4.08
N PRO A 96 1.90 23.92 -4.04
CA PRO A 96 1.56 24.88 -2.99
C PRO A 96 0.06 25.12 -3.08
N THR A 97 -0.62 25.03 -1.95
CA THR A 97 -2.02 25.43 -1.82
C THR A 97 -2.11 26.88 -2.31
N ALA A 98 -2.63 27.08 -3.52
CA ALA A 98 -2.97 28.43 -3.98
C ALA A 98 -4.06 28.95 -3.04
N ALA A 99 -3.79 30.13 -2.47
CA ALA A 99 -4.51 30.77 -1.38
C ALA A 99 -6.03 30.93 -1.61
#